data_AF-A0A8J2YJU9-F1
#
_entry.id   AF-A0A8J2YJU9-F1
#
_cell.length_a   1.000
_cell.length_b   1.000
_cell.length_c   1.000
_cell.angle_alpha   90.00
_cell.angle_beta   90.00
_cell.angle_gamma   90.00
#
_symmetry.space_group_name_H-M   'P 1'
#
loop_
_entity.id
_entity.type
_entity.pdbx_description
1 polymer ?
#
loop_
_entity_poly.entity_id
_entity_poly.type
_entity_poly.pdbx_seq_one_letter_code
_entity_poly.pdbx_strand_id
1 'polypeptide(L)'
;MTRERVIEAIRLVLKDHMANPHLAKFGPEARLNEDLYLDSVLVLQVFLNLELEFGFAAPEEAVAASDIQTVSDIADIILGTEAAPAPVAAAQDLAPSTGVHGEDYVDLKIHCFVSCVCHALKQAGIDHRPFYFGVWDADFAVDEKFALLYHAPSVSHEFFRQWYRRLYGVTLREWYDHGRSKEENLDVLLALLDARNETQHIMVMLDMFHLPERENKFNQNPFPHYLMVETTDDPAIWQLRDPDFRWEGLIARDTVINAIRQPTVAGGYIFDRREAQTARPEDVKAYFEACFIAGANPLADAVRRIIQTHLDGRAGVNLTDLAQALRELPVISIRKYAYEHGFAFYWRALKWPDREFQSWCDEIEGLALGFKALHYAVLKLSQTADSSLASAIFESVDRLDALEFRIKACLGEAHAAWCAMNGLGGQSDNPMRRAG
;
A
#
# COMPACT_ATOMS: atom_id res chain seq x y z
N MET A 1 -29.88 -18.88 10.57
CA MET A 1 -28.49 -19.22 10.21
C MET A 1 -27.73 -19.43 11.51
N THR A 2 -26.98 -20.51 11.69
CA THR A 2 -26.20 -20.75 12.93
C THR A 2 -24.72 -20.55 12.64
N ARG A 3 -23.96 -20.16 13.66
CA ARG A 3 -22.51 -19.90 13.54
C ARG A 3 -21.73 -21.12 13.08
N GLU A 4 -22.07 -22.29 13.59
CA GLU A 4 -21.46 -23.57 13.20
C GLU A 4 -21.66 -23.86 11.71
N ARG A 5 -22.85 -23.51 11.17
CA ARG A 5 -23.14 -23.70 9.74
C ARG A 5 -22.33 -22.74 8.86
N VAL A 6 -22.10 -21.52 9.31
CA VAL A 6 -21.24 -20.55 8.59
C VAL A 6 -19.79 -21.00 8.62
N ILE A 7 -19.27 -21.39 9.78
CA ILE A 7 -17.90 -21.90 9.93
C ILE A 7 -17.65 -23.15 9.08
N GLU A 8 -18.61 -24.08 9.04
CA GLU A 8 -18.50 -25.26 8.18
C GLU A 8 -18.53 -24.89 6.68
N ALA A 9 -19.35 -23.91 6.29
CA ALA A 9 -19.34 -23.40 4.91
C ALA A 9 -17.99 -22.75 4.56
N ILE A 10 -17.38 -21.97 5.47
CA ILE A 10 -16.03 -21.41 5.29
C ILE A 10 -15.04 -22.55 5.04
N ARG A 11 -15.09 -23.61 5.85
CA ARG A 11 -14.22 -24.79 5.70
C ARG A 11 -14.37 -25.44 4.32
N LEU A 12 -15.60 -25.57 3.83
CA LEU A 12 -15.89 -26.14 2.51
C LEU A 12 -15.41 -25.24 1.37
N VAL A 13 -15.60 -23.92 1.46
CA VAL A 13 -15.04 -22.96 0.49
C VAL A 13 -13.51 -23.09 0.42
N LEU A 14 -12.84 -23.06 1.57
CA LEU A 14 -11.39 -23.18 1.63
C LEU A 14 -10.88 -24.50 1.04
N LYS A 15 -11.63 -25.59 1.23
CA LYS A 15 -11.28 -26.92 0.72
C LYS A 15 -11.57 -27.09 -0.76
N ASP A 16 -12.80 -26.82 -1.16
CA ASP A 16 -13.33 -27.28 -2.44
C ASP A 16 -13.18 -26.21 -3.54
N HIS A 17 -13.16 -24.92 -3.17
CA HIS A 17 -13.04 -23.80 -4.12
C HIS A 17 -11.65 -23.17 -4.16
N MET A 18 -10.94 -23.18 -3.02
CA MET A 18 -9.62 -22.55 -2.90
C MET A 18 -8.46 -23.55 -2.77
N ALA A 19 -8.76 -24.84 -2.60
CA ALA A 19 -7.77 -25.90 -2.40
C ALA A 19 -6.68 -25.54 -1.37
N ASN A 20 -7.09 -24.90 -0.26
CA ASN A 20 -6.16 -24.35 0.73
C ASN A 20 -5.33 -25.48 1.39
N PRO A 21 -3.98 -25.45 1.29
CA PRO A 21 -3.13 -26.52 1.81
C PRO A 21 -2.99 -26.51 3.34
N HIS A 22 -3.43 -25.45 4.01
CA HIS A 22 -3.27 -25.22 5.46
C HIS A 22 -4.52 -25.57 6.27
N LEU A 23 -5.49 -26.28 5.69
CA LEU A 23 -6.73 -26.70 6.36
C LEU A 23 -6.53 -27.50 7.65
N ALA A 24 -5.36 -28.11 7.86
CA ALA A 24 -5.04 -28.78 9.12
C ALA A 24 -5.08 -27.85 10.33
N LYS A 25 -4.88 -26.54 10.14
CA LYS A 25 -4.95 -25.52 11.19
C LYS A 25 -6.32 -24.84 11.29
N PHE A 26 -7.31 -25.28 10.50
CA PHE A 26 -8.62 -24.65 10.47
C PHE A 26 -9.38 -24.82 11.79
N GLY A 27 -9.96 -23.72 12.26
CA GLY A 27 -10.84 -23.65 13.43
C GLY A 27 -11.41 -22.24 13.57
N PRO A 28 -12.38 -22.02 14.47
CA PRO A 28 -12.98 -20.70 14.66
C PRO A 28 -11.95 -19.61 14.98
N GLU A 29 -10.98 -19.94 15.82
CA GLU A 29 -9.91 -19.01 16.25
C GLU A 29 -8.68 -19.04 15.34
N ALA A 30 -8.74 -19.77 14.21
CA ALA A 30 -7.63 -19.82 13.27
C ALA A 30 -7.45 -18.43 12.65
N ARG A 31 -6.22 -17.91 12.73
CA ARG A 31 -5.88 -16.60 12.19
C ARG A 31 -5.81 -16.73 10.67
N LEU A 32 -6.63 -15.93 9.97
CA LEU A 32 -6.81 -16.03 8.53
C LEU A 32 -5.47 -15.92 7.81
N ASN A 33 -4.65 -14.97 8.23
CA ASN A 33 -3.36 -14.72 7.60
C ASN A 33 -2.29 -15.73 8.00
N GLU A 34 -2.10 -15.97 9.29
CA GLU A 34 -0.93 -16.72 9.78
C GLU A 34 -1.14 -18.24 9.81
N ASP A 35 -2.37 -18.68 10.07
CA ASP A 35 -2.70 -20.09 10.14
C ASP A 35 -3.21 -20.61 8.81
N LEU A 36 -4.00 -19.80 8.09
CA LEU A 36 -4.64 -20.20 6.84
C LEU A 36 -4.07 -19.54 5.59
N TYR A 37 -3.12 -18.60 5.72
CA TYR A 37 -2.41 -17.98 4.60
C TYR A 37 -3.35 -17.22 3.65
N LEU A 38 -4.44 -16.69 4.20
CA LEU A 38 -5.43 -15.88 3.52
C LEU A 38 -5.08 -14.40 3.70
N ASP A 39 -4.79 -13.73 2.60
CA ASP A 39 -4.69 -12.28 2.57
C ASP A 39 -6.06 -11.62 2.37
N SER A 40 -6.09 -10.29 2.39
CA SER A 40 -7.33 -9.53 2.22
C SER A 40 -8.07 -9.86 0.92
N VAL A 41 -7.37 -10.19 -0.17
CA VAL A 41 -7.99 -10.55 -1.46
C VAL A 41 -8.60 -11.96 -1.39
N LEU A 42 -7.89 -12.91 -0.79
CA LEU A 42 -8.39 -14.26 -0.57
C LEU A 42 -9.59 -14.28 0.39
N VAL A 43 -9.60 -13.40 1.39
CA VAL A 43 -10.76 -13.22 2.29
C VAL A 43 -11.97 -12.71 1.52
N LEU A 44 -11.82 -11.74 0.61
CA LEU A 44 -12.91 -11.31 -0.29
C LEU A 44 -13.44 -12.48 -1.13
N GLN A 45 -12.55 -13.33 -1.63
CA GLN A 45 -12.94 -14.54 -2.38
C GLN A 45 -13.72 -15.54 -1.51
N VAL A 46 -13.38 -15.66 -0.21
CA VAL A 46 -14.16 -16.47 0.75
C VAL A 46 -15.58 -15.93 0.85
N PHE A 47 -15.77 -14.63 1.11
CA PHE A 47 -17.11 -14.02 1.19
C PHE A 47 -17.93 -14.25 -0.08
N LEU A 48 -17.30 -14.09 -1.24
CA LEU A 48 -17.99 -14.26 -2.51
C LEU A 48 -18.46 -15.71 -2.72
N ASN A 49 -17.63 -16.71 -2.41
CA ASN A 49 -18.05 -18.12 -2.51
C ASN A 49 -19.13 -18.47 -1.47
N LEU A 50 -19.07 -17.89 -0.27
CA LEU A 50 -20.12 -18.05 0.74
C LEU A 50 -21.47 -17.49 0.27
N GLU A 51 -21.45 -16.34 -0.40
CA GLU A 51 -22.63 -15.74 -0.98
C GLU A 51 -23.20 -16.61 -2.11
N LEU A 52 -22.36 -17.01 -3.07
CA LEU A 52 -22.80 -17.69 -4.29
C LEU A 52 -23.23 -19.15 -4.05
N GLU A 53 -22.51 -19.91 -3.22
CA GLU A 53 -22.74 -21.35 -3.03
C GLU A 53 -23.68 -21.64 -1.83
N PHE A 54 -23.62 -20.81 -0.79
CA PHE A 54 -24.33 -21.06 0.46
C PHE A 54 -25.44 -20.04 0.75
N GLY A 55 -25.57 -18.99 -0.06
CA GLY A 55 -26.56 -17.92 0.12
C GLY A 55 -26.25 -17.02 1.32
N PHE A 56 -24.99 -17.00 1.78
CA PHE A 56 -24.54 -16.21 2.91
C PHE A 56 -23.98 -14.86 2.42
N ALA A 57 -24.88 -13.91 2.19
CA ALA A 57 -24.51 -12.56 1.77
C ALA A 57 -24.07 -11.72 2.98
N ALA A 58 -22.98 -10.97 2.82
CA ALA A 58 -22.55 -9.91 3.74
C ALA A 58 -22.62 -8.56 3.01
N PRO A 59 -22.97 -7.45 3.69
CA PRO A 59 -22.90 -6.12 3.07
C PRO A 59 -21.47 -5.79 2.63
N GLU A 60 -21.30 -5.25 1.42
CA GLU A 60 -19.97 -4.97 0.85
C GLU A 60 -19.18 -3.99 1.73
N GLU A 61 -19.86 -3.00 2.30
CA GLU A 61 -19.27 -2.01 3.20
C GLU A 61 -18.76 -2.65 4.50
N ALA A 62 -19.48 -3.65 5.03
CA ALA A 62 -19.06 -4.37 6.24
C ALA A 62 -17.79 -5.19 5.96
N VAL A 63 -17.75 -5.90 4.84
CA VAL A 63 -16.57 -6.67 4.42
C VAL A 63 -15.35 -5.76 4.18
N ALA A 64 -15.57 -4.57 3.63
CA ALA A 64 -14.51 -3.60 3.39
C ALA A 64 -13.96 -2.99 4.70
N ALA A 65 -14.85 -2.59 5.63
CA ALA A 65 -14.49 -1.85 6.84
C ALA A 65 -14.02 -2.71 8.02
N SER A 66 -14.33 -4.01 8.04
CA SER A 66 -13.93 -4.88 9.16
C SER A 66 -12.43 -5.23 9.15
N ASP A 67 -11.82 -5.20 10.34
CA ASP A 67 -10.52 -5.81 10.61
C ASP A 67 -10.74 -7.31 10.89
N ILE A 68 -10.70 -8.11 9.83
CA ILE A 68 -11.02 -9.54 9.88
C ILE A 68 -9.73 -10.31 10.15
N GLN A 69 -9.60 -10.86 11.35
CA GLN A 69 -8.37 -11.55 11.78
C GLN A 69 -8.55 -13.08 11.81
N THR A 70 -9.74 -13.56 12.10
CA THR A 70 -10.04 -14.97 12.35
C THR A 70 -11.23 -15.50 11.52
N VAL A 71 -11.37 -16.83 11.47
CA VAL A 71 -12.56 -17.48 10.87
C VAL A 71 -13.84 -17.07 11.61
N SER A 72 -13.75 -16.90 12.93
CA SER A 72 -14.81 -16.38 13.80
C SER A 72 -15.31 -15.01 13.31
N ASP A 73 -14.43 -14.09 12.96
CA ASP A 73 -14.80 -12.75 12.48
C ASP A 73 -15.61 -12.78 11.17
N ILE A 74 -15.23 -13.65 10.23
CA ILE A 74 -16.01 -13.85 8.99
C ILE A 74 -17.42 -14.32 9.31
N ALA A 75 -17.55 -15.27 10.24
CA ALA A 75 -18.85 -15.80 10.63
C ALA A 75 -19.72 -14.74 11.31
N ASP A 76 -19.12 -13.88 12.13
CA ASP A 76 -19.83 -12.84 12.86
C ASP A 76 -20.34 -11.75 11.90
N ILE A 77 -19.55 -11.36 10.89
CA ILE A 77 -19.98 -10.45 9.82
C ILE A 77 -21.19 -11.02 9.05
N ILE A 78 -21.14 -12.30 8.68
CA ILE A 78 -22.23 -12.97 7.95
C ILE A 78 -23.51 -13.03 8.79
N LEU A 79 -23.38 -13.29 10.09
CA LEU A 79 -24.53 -13.37 11.00
C LEU A 79 -25.14 -12.00 11.33
N GLY A 80 -24.49 -10.90 10.94
CA GLY A 80 -24.87 -9.55 11.36
C GLY A 80 -24.78 -9.37 12.88
N THR A 81 -24.04 -10.24 13.56
CA THR A 81 -23.61 -10.00 14.93
C THR A 81 -22.45 -9.03 14.79
N GLU A 82 -22.66 -7.76 15.15
CA GLU A 82 -21.57 -6.79 15.23
C GLU A 82 -20.38 -7.50 15.85
N ALA A 83 -19.28 -7.63 15.11
CA ALA A 83 -18.01 -7.95 15.72
C ALA A 83 -17.91 -6.94 16.87
N ALA A 84 -17.82 -7.44 18.11
CA ALA A 84 -17.53 -6.55 19.24
C ALA A 84 -16.35 -5.72 18.75
N PRO A 85 -16.44 -4.37 18.76
CA PRO A 85 -15.35 -3.56 18.24
C PRO A 85 -14.10 -4.13 18.87
N ALA A 86 -13.16 -4.60 18.04
CA ALA A 86 -11.86 -5.02 18.52
C ALA A 86 -11.45 -3.95 19.53
N PRO A 87 -11.00 -4.30 20.74
CA PRO A 87 -10.61 -3.27 21.68
C PRO A 87 -9.64 -2.39 20.91
N VAL A 88 -10.09 -1.17 20.56
CA VAL A 88 -9.27 -0.11 20.01
C VAL A 88 -8.16 -0.06 21.01
N ALA A 89 -7.00 -0.62 20.67
CA ALA A 89 -5.99 -1.10 21.61
C ALA A 89 -6.06 -0.20 22.83
N ALA A 90 -6.70 -0.71 23.91
CA ALA A 90 -7.44 0.10 24.88
C ALA A 90 -6.77 1.44 25.02
N ALA A 91 -7.42 2.52 24.53
CA ALA A 91 -6.89 3.88 24.61
C ALA A 91 -6.21 4.03 25.96
N GLN A 92 -4.88 3.89 25.96
CA GLN A 92 -4.11 3.62 27.17
C GLN A 92 -4.02 4.93 27.89
N ASP A 93 -5.04 5.33 28.65
CA ASP A 93 -5.10 6.59 29.40
C ASP A 93 -4.21 7.68 28.76
N LEU A 94 -4.44 7.93 27.47
CA LEU A 94 -3.57 8.83 26.73
C LEU A 94 -3.90 10.21 27.27
N ALA A 95 -2.88 10.85 27.86
CA ALA A 95 -2.86 12.28 28.07
C ALA A 95 -3.47 13.00 26.83
N PRO A 96 -4.14 14.15 27.00
CA PRO A 96 -4.88 14.81 25.92
C PRO A 96 -4.09 14.78 24.61
N SER A 97 -4.58 13.99 23.64
CA SER A 97 -3.98 13.86 22.32
C SER A 97 -3.89 15.26 21.74
N THR A 98 -2.69 15.62 21.29
CA THR A 98 -2.45 16.90 20.62
C THR A 98 -2.86 16.84 19.14
N GLY A 99 -3.52 15.75 18.72
CA GLY A 99 -4.06 15.53 17.39
C GLY A 99 -2.96 15.58 16.32
N VAL A 100 -3.29 16.16 15.17
CA VAL A 100 -2.32 16.43 14.09
C VAL A 100 -1.13 17.25 14.56
N HIS A 101 -1.23 18.01 15.65
CA HIS A 101 -0.15 18.85 16.19
C HIS A 101 0.77 18.11 17.17
N GLY A 102 0.45 16.86 17.51
CA GLY A 102 1.17 16.03 18.47
C GLY A 102 2.24 15.10 17.90
N GLU A 103 2.95 14.41 18.79
CA GLU A 103 3.78 13.26 18.42
C GLU A 103 2.93 12.00 18.12
N ASP A 104 1.65 12.01 18.51
CA ASP A 104 0.69 10.89 18.37
C ASP A 104 0.10 10.72 16.95
N TYR A 105 0.67 11.40 15.93
CA TYR A 105 0.24 11.23 14.54
C TYR A 105 0.54 9.79 14.07
N VAL A 106 -0.50 9.09 13.60
CA VAL A 106 -0.35 7.74 13.05
C VAL A 106 0.37 7.82 11.71
N ASP A 107 1.66 7.48 11.71
CA ASP A 107 2.50 7.41 10.52
C ASP A 107 2.08 6.22 9.64
N LEU A 108 1.14 6.45 8.72
CA LEU A 108 0.71 5.47 7.72
C LEU A 108 1.85 5.22 6.72
N LYS A 109 2.21 3.97 6.49
CA LYS A 109 3.30 3.60 5.57
C LYS A 109 2.70 2.69 4.50
N ILE A 110 2.88 3.10 3.26
CA ILE A 110 1.99 2.78 2.14
C ILE A 110 2.74 2.66 0.81
N HIS A 111 4.07 2.65 0.88
CA HIS A 111 4.95 2.51 -0.28
C HIS A 111 6.35 2.10 0.18
N CYS A 112 6.68 0.82 0.06
CA CYS A 112 7.91 0.17 0.53
C CYS A 112 9.20 0.97 0.36
N PHE A 113 9.49 1.45 -0.85
CA PHE A 113 10.65 2.28 -1.15
C PHE A 113 10.65 3.61 -0.34
N VAL A 114 9.56 4.38 -0.42
CA VAL A 114 9.40 5.68 0.25
C VAL A 114 9.48 5.50 1.77
N SER A 115 8.85 4.46 2.31
CA SER A 115 8.85 4.16 3.74
C SER A 115 10.25 3.78 4.25
N CYS A 116 11.05 3.07 3.46
CA CYS A 116 12.46 2.80 3.78
C CYS A 116 13.30 4.08 3.87
N VAL A 117 13.23 4.96 2.87
CA VAL A 117 14.05 6.18 2.89
C VAL A 117 13.53 7.21 3.90
N CYS A 118 12.23 7.26 4.17
CA CYS A 118 11.65 8.08 5.23
C CYS A 118 12.07 7.62 6.63
N HIS A 119 12.40 6.34 6.83
CA HIS A 119 12.93 5.84 8.10
C HIS A 119 14.22 6.57 8.50
N ALA A 120 15.14 6.78 7.56
CA ALA A 120 16.37 7.52 7.81
C ALA A 120 16.12 8.99 8.20
N LEU A 121 15.13 9.65 7.58
CA LEU A 121 14.74 11.02 7.92
C LEU A 121 14.20 11.09 9.35
N LYS A 122 13.35 10.14 9.75
CA LYS A 122 12.81 10.04 11.12
C LYS A 122 13.92 9.89 12.14
N GLN A 123 14.88 9.00 11.89
CA GLN A 123 16.06 8.83 12.76
C GLN A 123 16.95 10.08 12.83
N ALA A 124 16.87 10.98 11.85
CA ALA A 124 17.55 12.27 11.83
C ALA A 124 16.70 13.42 12.41
N GLY A 125 15.46 13.16 12.85
CA GLY A 125 14.54 14.21 13.32
C GLY A 125 14.07 15.16 12.22
N ILE A 126 14.14 14.73 10.95
CA ILE A 126 13.74 15.52 9.78
C ILE A 126 12.30 15.16 9.40
N ASP A 127 11.51 16.17 9.06
CA ASP A 127 10.14 15.98 8.61
C ASP A 127 10.08 15.22 7.26
N HIS A 128 9.63 13.98 7.33
CA HIS A 128 9.56 13.05 6.20
C HIS A 128 8.26 13.17 5.40
N ARG A 129 7.22 13.80 5.96
CA ARG A 129 5.87 13.87 5.38
C ARG A 129 5.84 14.47 3.97
N PRO A 130 6.62 15.53 3.64
CA PRO A 130 6.69 16.03 2.28
C PRO A 130 7.05 14.98 1.23
N PHE A 131 7.84 13.97 1.58
CA PHE A 131 8.26 12.96 0.61
C PHE A 131 7.11 12.07 0.12
N TYR A 132 6.06 11.92 0.92
CA TYR A 132 4.85 11.17 0.56
C TYR A 132 3.98 11.87 -0.50
N PHE A 133 4.29 13.11 -0.90
CA PHE A 133 3.52 13.79 -1.96
C PHE A 133 3.57 13.05 -3.30
N GLY A 134 4.64 12.31 -3.56
CA GLY A 134 4.78 11.50 -4.76
C GLY A 134 4.07 10.15 -4.73
N VAL A 135 3.32 9.82 -3.67
CA VAL A 135 2.81 8.44 -3.46
C VAL A 135 1.37 8.26 -3.92
N TRP A 136 0.44 9.18 -3.64
CA TRP A 136 -1.00 8.99 -3.90
C TRP A 136 -1.34 8.74 -5.38
N ASP A 137 -0.55 9.31 -6.29
CA ASP A 137 -0.65 9.11 -7.74
C ASP A 137 0.67 8.56 -8.31
N ALA A 138 1.46 7.85 -7.50
CA ALA A 138 2.66 7.16 -7.99
C ALA A 138 2.31 6.24 -9.16
N ASP A 139 3.22 6.16 -10.13
CA ASP A 139 3.02 5.41 -11.37
C ASP A 139 2.60 3.95 -11.12
N PHE A 140 1.79 3.47 -12.05
CA PHE A 140 1.39 2.08 -12.24
C PHE A 140 1.24 1.84 -13.75
N ALA A 141 1.19 0.58 -14.17
CA ALA A 141 0.98 0.23 -15.57
C ALA A 141 -0.38 -0.43 -15.79
N VAL A 142 -0.85 -0.35 -17.03
CA VAL A 142 -1.93 -1.20 -17.55
C VAL A 142 -1.36 -1.95 -18.75
N ASP A 143 -1.35 -3.27 -18.70
CA ASP A 143 -0.75 -4.09 -19.75
C ASP A 143 -1.67 -4.27 -20.98
N GLU A 144 -1.21 -5.06 -21.95
CA GLU A 144 -1.95 -5.35 -23.18
C GLU A 144 -3.25 -6.14 -22.93
N LYS A 145 -3.36 -6.83 -21.79
CA LYS A 145 -4.56 -7.55 -21.33
C LYS A 145 -5.47 -6.67 -20.46
N PHE A 146 -5.18 -5.38 -20.40
CA PHE A 146 -5.89 -4.44 -19.54
C PHE A 146 -5.82 -4.85 -18.07
N ALA A 147 -4.74 -5.49 -17.64
CA ALA A 147 -4.47 -5.78 -16.24
C ALA A 147 -3.71 -4.61 -15.60
N LEU A 148 -4.12 -4.25 -14.39
CA LEU A 148 -3.47 -3.26 -13.55
C LEU A 148 -2.21 -3.88 -12.92
N LEU A 149 -1.08 -3.18 -13.06
CA LEU A 149 0.23 -3.62 -12.56
C LEU A 149 0.87 -2.55 -11.66
N TYR A 150 1.09 -2.89 -10.40
CA TYR A 150 1.84 -2.19 -9.37
C TYR A 150 3.33 -2.17 -9.70
N HIS A 151 3.85 -3.24 -10.31
CA HIS A 151 5.21 -3.34 -10.81
C HIS A 151 5.23 -3.62 -12.32
N ALA A 152 5.94 -2.79 -13.05
CA ALA A 152 6.25 -3.01 -14.46
C ALA A 152 7.62 -2.42 -14.79
N PRO A 153 8.33 -2.89 -15.84
CA PRO A 153 9.61 -2.31 -16.26
C PRO A 153 9.56 -0.80 -16.57
N SER A 154 8.37 -0.28 -16.88
CA SER A 154 8.14 1.15 -17.11
C SER A 154 8.07 1.97 -15.81
N VAL A 155 7.85 1.34 -14.65
CA VAL A 155 7.77 1.99 -13.35
C VAL A 155 9.19 2.11 -12.78
N SER A 156 9.67 3.34 -12.62
CA SER A 156 11.05 3.63 -12.18
C SER A 156 11.08 4.41 -10.87
N HIS A 157 12.02 4.07 -10.00
CA HIS A 157 12.29 4.82 -8.77
C HIS A 157 13.18 6.05 -9.00
N GLU A 158 13.60 6.34 -10.24
CA GLU A 158 14.48 7.46 -10.55
C GLU A 158 13.87 8.81 -10.14
N PHE A 159 12.56 9.00 -10.35
CA PHE A 159 11.84 10.19 -9.91
C PHE A 159 12.00 10.41 -8.39
N PHE A 160 11.74 9.37 -7.60
CA PHE A 160 11.91 9.42 -6.14
C PHE A 160 13.35 9.68 -5.75
N ARG A 161 14.34 9.08 -6.42
CA ARG A 161 15.77 9.26 -6.11
C ARG A 161 16.22 10.70 -6.35
N GLN A 162 15.85 11.28 -7.48
CA GLN A 162 16.21 12.65 -7.83
C GLN A 162 15.59 13.65 -6.84
N TRP A 163 14.31 13.46 -6.51
CA TRP A 163 13.63 14.32 -5.56
C TRP A 163 14.09 14.14 -4.13
N TYR A 164 14.41 12.92 -3.70
CA TYR A 164 14.95 12.68 -2.36
C TYR A 164 16.29 13.40 -2.17
N ARG A 165 17.16 13.36 -3.19
CA ARG A 165 18.42 14.13 -3.20
C ARG A 165 18.16 15.63 -3.18
N ARG A 166 17.21 16.13 -3.96
CA ARG A 166 16.91 17.56 -4.02
C ARG A 166 16.32 18.08 -2.71
N LEU A 167 15.32 17.39 -2.16
CA LEU A 167 14.65 17.75 -0.91
C LEU A 167 15.57 17.63 0.29
N TYR A 168 16.26 16.50 0.41
CA TYR A 168 16.93 16.11 1.65
C TYR A 168 18.45 15.97 1.53
N GLY A 169 19.05 16.24 0.37
CA GLY A 169 20.51 16.18 0.18
C GLY A 169 21.09 14.76 0.05
N VAL A 170 20.33 13.72 0.40
CA VAL A 170 20.80 12.34 0.44
C VAL A 170 20.87 11.72 -0.95
N THR A 171 22.02 11.14 -1.29
CA THR A 171 22.18 10.41 -2.56
C THR A 171 21.81 8.94 -2.40
N LEU A 172 20.71 8.53 -3.03
CA LEU A 172 20.34 7.11 -3.14
C LEU A 172 21.14 6.44 -4.27
N ARG A 173 22.16 5.66 -3.89
CA ARG A 173 23.04 4.97 -4.83
C ARG A 173 22.54 3.56 -5.04
N GLU A 174 22.18 3.25 -6.27
CA GLU A 174 21.86 1.87 -6.66
C GLU A 174 23.14 1.05 -6.62
N TRP A 175 23.11 -0.08 -5.91
CA TRP A 175 24.23 -1.03 -5.86
C TRP A 175 23.98 -2.26 -6.74
N TYR A 176 22.73 -2.53 -7.10
CA TYR A 176 22.36 -3.64 -7.95
C TYR A 176 22.65 -3.30 -9.42
N ASP A 177 23.43 -4.14 -10.09
CA ASP A 177 23.78 -4.00 -11.50
C ASP A 177 22.99 -5.02 -12.32
N HIS A 178 22.04 -4.54 -13.12
CA HIS A 178 21.20 -5.37 -13.99
C HIS A 178 21.98 -6.11 -15.09
N GLY A 179 23.24 -5.74 -15.37
CA GLY A 179 24.13 -6.44 -16.28
C GLY A 179 24.89 -7.61 -15.64
N ARG A 180 24.85 -7.75 -14.31
CA ARG A 180 25.50 -8.82 -13.56
C ARG A 180 24.53 -9.95 -13.21
N SER A 181 25.11 -11.12 -12.95
CA SER A 181 24.35 -12.25 -12.41
C SER A 181 23.82 -11.96 -11.00
N LYS A 182 22.85 -12.76 -10.56
CA LYS A 182 22.30 -12.70 -9.20
C LYS A 182 23.35 -12.94 -8.13
N GLU A 183 24.27 -13.88 -8.35
CA GLU A 183 25.33 -14.19 -7.38
C GLU A 183 26.36 -13.07 -7.30
N GLU A 184 26.76 -12.47 -8.41
CA GLU A 184 27.66 -11.30 -8.40
C GLU A 184 27.05 -10.10 -7.67
N ASN A 185 25.74 -9.86 -7.84
CA ASN A 185 25.02 -8.84 -7.08
C ASN A 185 24.90 -9.19 -5.59
N LEU A 186 24.74 -10.47 -5.26
CA LEU A 186 24.72 -10.93 -3.88
C LEU A 186 26.09 -10.72 -3.20
N ASP A 187 27.18 -10.98 -3.90
CA ASP A 187 28.54 -10.70 -3.40
C ASP A 187 28.73 -9.20 -3.10
N VAL A 188 28.20 -8.32 -3.97
CA VAL A 188 28.20 -6.87 -3.71
C VAL A 188 27.39 -6.54 -2.45
N LEU A 189 26.18 -7.10 -2.29
CA LEU A 189 25.36 -6.89 -1.11
C LEU A 189 26.09 -7.32 0.18
N LEU A 190 26.71 -8.50 0.18
CA LEU A 190 27.46 -9.02 1.32
C LEU A 190 28.64 -8.09 1.67
N ALA A 191 29.40 -7.65 0.66
CA ALA A 191 30.49 -6.71 0.88
C ALA A 191 30.02 -5.35 1.43
N LEU A 192 28.84 -4.87 1.00
CA LEU A 192 28.24 -3.64 1.53
C LEU A 192 27.82 -3.81 2.98
N LEU A 193 27.20 -4.94 3.34
CA LEU A 193 26.79 -5.24 4.71
C LEU A 193 27.99 -5.29 5.66
N ASP A 194 29.10 -5.91 5.24
CA ASP A 194 30.34 -6.01 6.02
C ASP A 194 31.03 -4.64 6.20
N ALA A 195 30.95 -3.76 5.20
CA ALA A 195 31.59 -2.45 5.21
C ALA A 195 30.69 -1.32 5.76
N ARG A 196 29.43 -1.62 6.08
CA ARG A 196 28.41 -0.66 6.50
C ARG A 196 28.80 0.04 7.80
N ASN A 197 28.61 1.35 7.86
CA ASN A 197 28.64 2.11 9.11
C ASN A 197 27.24 2.30 9.72
N GLU A 198 27.16 2.72 10.99
CA GLU A 198 25.90 2.86 11.74
C GLU A 198 24.87 3.84 11.15
N THR A 199 25.30 4.73 10.26
CA THR A 199 24.40 5.73 9.63
C THR A 199 24.03 5.36 8.20
N GLN A 200 24.61 4.29 7.67
CA GLN A 200 24.28 3.75 6.36
C GLN A 200 23.13 2.76 6.47
N HIS A 201 22.21 2.85 5.51
CA HIS A 201 21.12 1.93 5.32
C HIS A 201 21.32 1.22 3.98
N ILE A 202 21.14 -0.11 3.99
CA ILE A 202 21.19 -0.95 2.81
C ILE A 202 19.79 -1.48 2.58
N MET A 203 19.19 -1.04 1.49
CA MET A 203 17.88 -1.46 1.02
C MET A 203 18.05 -2.49 -0.09
N VAL A 204 17.25 -3.55 -0.04
CA VAL A 204 17.23 -4.63 -1.04
C VAL A 204 15.81 -4.88 -1.50
N MET A 205 15.64 -5.22 -2.78
CA MET A 205 14.42 -5.84 -3.25
C MET A 205 14.50 -7.36 -3.03
N LEU A 206 13.53 -7.92 -2.31
CA LEU A 206 13.38 -9.37 -2.16
C LEU A 206 11.95 -9.81 -2.44
N ASP A 207 11.76 -11.09 -2.74
CA ASP A 207 10.42 -11.66 -2.91
C ASP A 207 9.89 -12.10 -1.54
N MET A 208 8.97 -11.32 -0.99
CA MET A 208 8.44 -11.54 0.34
C MET A 208 7.65 -12.86 0.47
N PHE A 209 7.17 -13.43 -0.64
CA PHE A 209 6.52 -14.74 -0.61
C PHE A 209 7.42 -15.84 -0.02
N HIS A 210 8.74 -15.66 -0.15
CA HIS A 210 9.74 -16.62 0.32
C HIS A 210 10.25 -16.35 1.75
N LEU A 211 9.57 -15.49 2.51
CA LEU A 211 9.87 -15.21 3.93
C LEU A 211 8.74 -15.76 4.83
N PRO A 212 8.81 -17.05 5.24
CA PRO A 212 7.73 -17.73 5.95
C PRO A 212 7.50 -17.27 7.39
N GLU A 213 8.44 -16.54 8.00
CA GLU A 213 8.38 -16.11 9.41
C GLU A 213 7.58 -14.80 9.64
N ARG A 214 6.71 -14.38 8.71
CA ARG A 214 5.99 -13.10 8.76
C ARG A 214 4.47 -13.21 8.86
N GLU A 215 3.87 -12.21 9.53
CA GLU A 215 2.51 -11.75 9.24
C GLU A 215 2.52 -11.04 7.88
N ASN A 216 1.81 -11.57 6.89
CA ASN A 216 1.88 -11.10 5.52
C ASN A 216 0.52 -10.59 5.04
N LYS A 217 0.26 -9.27 5.14
CA LYS A 217 -1.01 -8.67 4.69
C LYS A 217 -1.38 -8.99 3.22
N PHE A 218 -0.40 -9.39 2.41
CA PHE A 218 -0.57 -9.81 1.02
C PHE A 218 0.22 -11.10 0.76
N ASN A 219 -0.46 -12.23 0.61
CA ASN A 219 0.17 -13.52 0.35
C ASN A 219 0.24 -13.77 -1.17
N GLN A 220 0.72 -12.77 -1.90
CA GLN A 220 0.86 -12.84 -3.34
C GLN A 220 2.14 -13.58 -3.72
N ASN A 221 2.09 -14.33 -4.81
CA ASN A 221 3.26 -14.96 -5.42
C ASN A 221 3.32 -14.56 -6.90
N PRO A 222 4.35 -13.82 -7.34
CA PRO A 222 5.42 -13.24 -6.52
C PRO A 222 4.95 -12.06 -5.68
N PHE A 223 5.74 -11.65 -4.68
CA PHE A 223 5.52 -10.39 -3.96
C PHE A 223 6.83 -9.59 -3.80
N PRO A 224 7.27 -8.88 -4.86
CA PRO A 224 8.43 -8.00 -4.81
C PRO A 224 8.26 -6.88 -3.77
N HIS A 225 9.24 -6.70 -2.89
CA HIS A 225 9.19 -5.66 -1.86
C HIS A 225 10.56 -5.11 -1.52
N TYR A 226 10.63 -3.80 -1.23
CA TYR A 226 11.83 -3.17 -0.70
C TYR A 226 11.80 -3.13 0.83
N LEU A 227 12.88 -3.60 1.44
CA LEU A 227 13.12 -3.46 2.87
C LEU A 227 14.61 -3.23 3.16
N MET A 228 14.95 -2.92 4.40
CA MET A 228 16.33 -2.73 4.83
C MET A 228 16.87 -3.98 5.53
N VAL A 229 18.15 -4.27 5.30
CA VAL A 229 18.85 -5.42 5.89
C VAL A 229 20.02 -4.93 6.74
N GLU A 230 20.18 -5.52 7.91
CA GLU A 230 21.29 -5.26 8.83
C GLU A 230 21.89 -6.59 9.33
N THR A 231 23.20 -6.59 9.55
CA THR A 231 23.90 -7.68 10.23
C THR A 231 23.60 -7.65 11.72
N THR A 232 23.76 -8.81 12.37
CA THR A 232 23.69 -8.94 13.83
C THR A 232 25.00 -9.51 14.38
N ASP A 233 25.10 -9.68 15.70
CA ASP A 233 26.25 -10.35 16.33
C ASP A 233 26.37 -11.83 15.91
N ASP A 234 25.28 -12.45 15.48
CA ASP A 234 25.28 -13.78 14.88
C ASP A 234 25.30 -13.68 13.35
N PRO A 235 26.38 -14.09 12.66
CA PRO A 235 26.49 -13.99 11.20
C PRO A 235 25.48 -14.90 10.45
N ALA A 236 24.85 -15.86 11.13
CA ALA A 236 23.79 -16.68 10.56
C ALA A 236 22.41 -15.99 10.59
N ILE A 237 22.28 -14.87 11.30
CA ILE A 237 21.02 -14.16 11.50
C ILE A 237 21.14 -12.71 11.02
N TRP A 238 20.20 -12.28 10.19
CA TRP A 238 20.06 -10.89 9.78
C TRP A 238 18.84 -10.25 10.42
N GLN A 239 18.96 -8.96 10.72
CA GLN A 239 17.85 -8.12 11.12
C GLN A 239 17.24 -7.54 9.85
N LEU A 240 15.98 -7.86 9.59
CA LEU A 240 15.19 -7.17 8.57
C LEU A 240 14.42 -6.03 9.21
N ARG A 241 14.42 -4.88 8.54
CA ARG A 241 13.56 -3.75 8.88
C ARG A 241 12.67 -3.47 7.70
N ASP A 242 11.39 -3.72 7.88
CA ASP A 242 10.35 -3.32 6.93
C ASP A 242 9.51 -2.21 7.57
N PRO A 243 9.92 -0.93 7.38
CA PRO A 243 9.12 0.16 7.90
C PRO A 243 7.68 0.07 7.41
N ASP A 244 7.45 -0.26 6.14
CA ASP A 244 6.15 -0.21 5.45
C ASP A 244 5.08 -1.05 6.17
N PHE A 245 5.35 -2.34 6.33
CA PHE A 245 4.47 -3.26 7.03
C PHE A 245 4.68 -3.28 8.55
N ARG A 246 5.56 -2.41 9.07
CA ARG A 246 5.91 -2.29 10.49
C ARG A 246 6.38 -3.61 11.09
N TRP A 247 6.97 -4.47 10.27
CA TRP A 247 7.55 -5.71 10.70
C TRP A 247 9.08 -5.55 10.74
N GLU A 248 9.65 -5.84 11.90
CA GLU A 248 11.08 -5.97 12.09
C GLU A 248 11.33 -7.34 12.70
N GLY A 249 12.30 -8.09 12.17
CA GLY A 249 12.53 -9.44 12.65
C GLY A 249 13.92 -9.97 12.36
N LEU A 250 14.34 -10.86 13.25
CA LEU A 250 15.53 -11.69 13.08
C LEU A 250 15.17 -12.87 12.16
N ILE A 251 15.79 -12.95 11.00
CA ILE A 251 15.59 -14.05 10.04
C ILE A 251 16.93 -14.71 9.74
N ALA A 252 16.90 -16.02 9.55
CA ALA A 252 18.05 -16.77 9.08
C ALA A 252 18.58 -16.18 7.76
N ARG A 253 19.88 -15.89 7.71
CA ARG A 253 20.55 -15.29 6.55
C ARG A 253 20.22 -16.04 5.26
N ASP A 254 20.26 -17.36 5.28
CA ASP A 254 20.00 -18.19 4.10
C ASP A 254 18.57 -18.05 3.58
N THR A 255 17.58 -17.84 4.46
CA THR A 255 16.19 -17.55 4.08
C THR A 255 16.09 -16.21 3.35
N VAL A 256 16.74 -15.17 3.87
CA VAL A 256 16.77 -13.84 3.23
C VAL A 256 17.48 -13.91 1.88
N ILE A 257 18.62 -14.59 1.82
CA ILE A 257 19.36 -14.78 0.55
C ILE A 257 18.50 -15.51 -0.47
N ASN A 258 17.76 -16.55 -0.06
CA ASN A 258 16.84 -17.24 -0.96
C ASN A 258 15.76 -16.30 -1.51
N ALA A 259 15.18 -15.42 -0.68
CA ALA A 259 14.19 -14.43 -1.12
C ALA A 259 14.79 -13.40 -2.10
N ILE A 260 16.05 -13.00 -1.92
CA ILE A 260 16.77 -12.08 -2.82
C ILE A 260 17.14 -12.76 -4.16
N ARG A 261 17.43 -14.06 -4.13
CA ARG A 261 17.81 -14.86 -5.30
C ARG A 261 16.67 -15.10 -6.28
N GLN A 262 15.42 -14.86 -5.88
CA GLN A 262 14.29 -15.10 -6.76
C GLN A 262 14.39 -14.27 -8.07
N PRO A 263 14.01 -14.86 -9.21
CA PRO A 263 14.11 -14.19 -10.52
C PRO A 263 13.09 -13.05 -10.67
N THR A 264 12.10 -12.99 -9.79
CA THR A 264 10.99 -12.04 -9.76
C THR A 264 11.36 -10.67 -9.20
N VAL A 265 12.56 -10.54 -8.63
CA VAL A 265 13.03 -9.33 -7.96
C VAL A 265 14.39 -8.91 -8.45
N ALA A 266 14.66 -7.62 -8.49
CA ALA A 266 15.97 -7.05 -8.81
C ALA A 266 16.02 -5.60 -8.34
N GLY A 267 17.11 -5.21 -7.69
CA GLY A 267 17.29 -3.84 -7.23
C GLY A 267 17.74 -3.74 -5.79
N GLY A 268 18.33 -2.58 -5.47
CA GLY A 268 18.80 -2.28 -4.14
C GLY A 268 19.59 -0.99 -4.09
N TYR A 269 19.51 -0.31 -2.95
CA TYR A 269 20.09 1.02 -2.76
C TYR A 269 20.86 1.10 -1.46
N ILE A 270 21.91 1.90 -1.45
CA ILE A 270 22.63 2.31 -0.25
C ILE A 270 22.54 3.84 -0.11
N PHE A 271 22.32 4.30 1.11
CA PHE A 271 22.23 5.71 1.45
C PHE A 271 22.66 5.96 2.90
N ASP A 272 23.08 7.19 3.20
CA ASP A 272 23.62 7.57 4.52
C ASP A 272 22.81 8.71 5.10
N ARG A 273 22.22 8.50 6.29
CA ARG A 273 21.39 9.52 6.95
C ARG A 273 22.17 10.77 7.38
N ARG A 274 23.52 10.72 7.43
CA ARG A 274 24.35 11.92 7.69
C ARG A 274 24.29 12.94 6.57
N GLU A 275 23.95 12.52 5.35
CA GLU A 275 23.74 13.44 4.23
C GLU A 275 22.42 14.21 4.35
N ALA A 276 21.52 13.79 5.25
CA ALA A 276 20.17 14.32 5.34
C ALA A 276 20.14 15.75 5.88
N GLN A 277 19.40 16.61 5.20
CA GLN A 277 19.12 17.98 5.60
C GLN A 277 17.62 18.26 5.56
N THR A 278 17.14 19.22 6.34
CA THR A 278 15.76 19.68 6.28
C THR A 278 15.43 20.26 4.90
N ALA A 279 14.28 19.88 4.36
CA ALA A 279 13.83 20.37 3.06
C ALA A 279 13.57 21.88 3.08
N ARG A 280 14.00 22.56 2.02
CA ARG A 280 13.74 24.00 1.83
C ARG A 280 12.32 24.21 1.34
N PRO A 281 11.63 25.31 1.74
CA PRO A 281 10.28 25.57 1.28
C PRO A 281 10.12 25.59 -0.25
N GLU A 282 11.11 26.11 -0.98
CA GLU A 282 11.11 26.15 -2.44
C GLU A 282 11.12 24.75 -3.07
N ASP A 283 11.86 23.82 -2.46
CA ASP A 283 11.96 22.45 -2.95
C ASP A 283 10.71 21.63 -2.58
N VAL A 284 10.12 21.87 -1.40
CA VAL A 284 8.83 21.27 -1.01
C VAL A 284 7.72 21.72 -1.98
N LYS A 285 7.64 23.01 -2.28
CA LYS A 285 6.71 23.55 -3.28
C LYS A 285 6.91 22.89 -4.64
N ALA A 286 8.14 22.87 -5.12
CA ALA A 286 8.46 22.31 -6.44
C ALA A 286 8.14 20.81 -6.51
N TYR A 287 8.36 20.07 -5.43
CA TYR A 287 8.02 18.65 -5.36
C TYR A 287 6.51 18.43 -5.34
N PHE A 288 5.75 19.20 -4.54
CA PHE A 288 4.30 19.14 -4.56
C PHE A 288 3.74 19.40 -5.97
N GLU A 289 4.20 20.46 -6.65
CA GLU A 289 3.77 20.80 -8.01
C GLU A 289 4.15 19.76 -9.07
N ALA A 290 5.21 19.00 -8.84
CA ALA A 290 5.62 17.89 -9.69
C ALA A 290 4.72 16.66 -9.50
N CYS A 291 4.22 16.42 -8.28
CA CYS A 291 3.40 15.25 -7.95
C CYS A 291 1.89 15.50 -8.06
N PHE A 292 1.44 16.76 -7.95
CA PHE A 292 0.04 17.09 -7.80
C PHE A 292 -0.69 17.19 -9.15
N ILE A 293 -1.56 16.21 -9.42
CA ILE A 293 -2.39 16.14 -10.63
C ILE A 293 -3.81 16.62 -10.28
N ALA A 294 -4.04 17.93 -10.43
CA ALA A 294 -5.31 18.55 -10.07
C ALA A 294 -6.50 18.15 -10.97
N GLY A 295 -6.22 17.83 -12.24
CA GLY A 295 -7.24 17.68 -13.29
C GLY A 295 -7.60 16.25 -13.66
N ALA A 296 -7.05 15.24 -12.98
CA ALA A 296 -7.29 13.84 -13.29
C ALA A 296 -7.04 12.96 -12.07
N ASN A 297 -7.68 11.79 -12.03
CA ASN A 297 -7.46 10.74 -11.04
C ASN A 297 -7.04 9.45 -11.77
N PRO A 298 -5.73 9.24 -12.00
CA PRO A 298 -5.23 8.18 -12.88
C PRO A 298 -5.77 6.79 -12.53
N LEU A 299 -5.90 6.47 -11.24
CA LEU A 299 -6.41 5.17 -10.79
C LEU A 299 -7.88 4.96 -11.17
N ALA A 300 -8.75 5.94 -10.91
CA ALA A 300 -10.17 5.86 -11.26
C ALA A 300 -10.36 5.77 -12.78
N ASP A 301 -9.61 6.55 -13.56
CA ASP A 301 -9.61 6.52 -15.03
C ASP A 301 -9.17 5.15 -15.56
N ALA A 302 -8.10 4.59 -15.01
CA ALA A 302 -7.59 3.27 -15.40
C ALA A 302 -8.59 2.16 -15.06
N VAL A 303 -9.14 2.15 -13.84
CA VAL A 303 -10.14 1.17 -13.40
C VAL A 303 -11.37 1.22 -14.29
N ARG A 304 -11.89 2.42 -14.59
CA ARG A 304 -13.02 2.60 -15.52
C ARG A 304 -12.73 1.99 -16.89
N ARG A 305 -11.54 2.26 -17.44
CA ARG A 305 -11.12 1.74 -18.75
C ARG A 305 -11.01 0.22 -18.75
N ILE A 306 -10.44 -0.37 -17.70
CA ILE A 306 -10.28 -1.81 -17.55
C ILE A 306 -11.64 -2.51 -17.51
N ILE A 307 -12.53 -2.05 -16.62
CA ILE A 307 -13.89 -2.59 -16.46
C ILE A 307 -14.65 -2.51 -17.79
N GLN A 308 -14.66 -1.35 -18.45
CA GLN A 308 -15.35 -1.17 -19.72
C GLN A 308 -14.81 -2.10 -20.81
N THR A 309 -13.49 -2.27 -20.90
CA THR A 309 -12.86 -3.11 -21.94
C THR A 309 -13.22 -4.58 -21.76
N HIS A 310 -13.25 -5.05 -20.52
CA HIS A 310 -13.63 -6.43 -20.17
C HIS A 310 -15.12 -6.71 -20.34
N LEU A 311 -15.98 -5.75 -19.97
CA LEU A 311 -17.43 -5.84 -20.22
C LEU A 311 -17.75 -5.93 -21.71
N ASP A 312 -17.04 -5.16 -22.54
CA ASP A 312 -17.27 -5.15 -23.99
C ASP A 312 -16.59 -6.31 -24.73
N GLY A 313 -15.74 -7.10 -24.05
CA GLY A 313 -14.91 -8.13 -24.68
C GLY A 313 -13.94 -7.58 -25.73
N ARG A 314 -13.46 -6.34 -25.55
CA ARG A 314 -12.56 -5.68 -26.52
C ARG A 314 -11.11 -6.09 -26.29
N ALA A 315 -10.28 -6.00 -27.32
CA ALA A 315 -8.85 -6.34 -27.26
C ALA A 315 -8.53 -7.80 -26.83
N GLY A 316 -9.47 -8.73 -27.04
CA GLY A 316 -9.24 -10.16 -26.82
C GLY A 316 -9.30 -10.61 -25.36
N VAL A 317 -9.83 -9.76 -24.47
CA VAL A 317 -10.05 -10.07 -23.04
C VAL A 317 -11.51 -10.45 -22.80
N ASN A 318 -11.78 -11.18 -21.72
CA ASN A 318 -13.13 -11.60 -21.35
C ASN A 318 -13.54 -11.05 -19.98
N LEU A 319 -14.84 -10.95 -19.74
CA LEU A 319 -15.38 -10.55 -18.44
C LEU A 319 -14.90 -11.46 -17.29
N THR A 320 -14.66 -12.74 -17.55
CA THR A 320 -14.15 -13.70 -16.56
C THR A 320 -12.71 -13.41 -16.14
N ASP A 321 -11.95 -12.65 -16.93
CA ASP A 321 -10.57 -12.29 -16.64
C ASP A 321 -10.47 -11.02 -15.77
N LEU A 322 -11.60 -10.34 -15.51
CA LEU A 322 -11.65 -9.04 -14.83
C LEU A 322 -11.17 -9.11 -13.37
N ALA A 323 -11.50 -10.19 -12.67
CA ALA A 323 -11.00 -10.45 -11.33
C ALA A 323 -9.46 -10.46 -11.29
N GLN A 324 -8.83 -11.09 -12.27
CA GLN A 324 -7.38 -11.15 -12.37
C GLN A 324 -6.78 -9.81 -12.82
N ALA A 325 -7.46 -9.09 -13.72
CA ALA A 325 -7.00 -7.80 -14.21
C ALA A 325 -7.00 -6.70 -13.15
N LEU A 326 -7.89 -6.75 -12.16
CA LEU A 326 -7.95 -5.78 -11.04
C LEU A 326 -7.41 -6.34 -9.72
N ARG A 327 -6.73 -7.49 -9.74
CA ARG A 327 -6.16 -8.14 -8.55
C ARG A 327 -5.28 -7.21 -7.72
N GLU A 328 -4.55 -6.31 -8.37
CA GLU A 328 -3.59 -5.39 -7.71
C GLU A 328 -4.23 -4.07 -7.27
N LEU A 329 -5.53 -3.86 -7.53
CA LEU A 329 -6.25 -2.65 -7.12
C LEU A 329 -6.12 -2.37 -5.61
N PRO A 330 -6.31 -3.34 -4.69
CA PRO A 330 -6.15 -3.08 -3.26
C PRO A 330 -4.72 -2.71 -2.85
N VAL A 331 -3.71 -3.19 -3.57
CA VAL A 331 -2.30 -2.86 -3.32
C VAL A 331 -1.99 -1.43 -3.76
N ILE A 332 -2.59 -0.98 -4.87
CA ILE A 332 -2.39 0.38 -5.37
C ILE A 332 -3.24 1.39 -4.58
N SER A 333 -4.47 1.05 -4.22
CA SER A 333 -5.39 1.98 -3.54
C SER A 333 -4.94 2.35 -2.13
N ILE A 334 -4.12 1.53 -1.46
CA ILE A 334 -3.53 1.89 -0.16
C ILE A 334 -2.67 3.16 -0.24
N ARG A 335 -2.11 3.47 -1.43
CA ARG A 335 -1.34 4.70 -1.65
C ARG A 335 -2.17 5.96 -1.43
N LYS A 336 -3.51 5.89 -1.49
CA LYS A 336 -4.39 7.05 -1.26
C LYS A 336 -4.31 7.59 0.17
N TYR A 337 -3.94 6.77 1.15
CA TYR A 337 -3.59 7.24 2.49
C TYR A 337 -2.40 8.21 2.52
N ALA A 338 -1.64 8.36 1.42
CA ALA A 338 -0.57 9.35 1.33
C ALA A 338 -1.09 10.78 1.47
N TYR A 339 -2.36 11.01 1.11
CA TYR A 339 -2.99 12.31 1.31
C TYR A 339 -2.91 12.74 2.78
N GLU A 340 -3.04 11.82 3.74
CA GLU A 340 -2.93 12.16 5.16
C GLU A 340 -1.58 12.76 5.53
N HIS A 341 -0.47 12.33 4.92
CA HIS A 341 0.83 12.96 5.12
C HIS A 341 0.86 14.38 4.56
N GLY A 342 0.22 14.59 3.41
CA GLY A 342 -0.01 15.90 2.81
C GLY A 342 -0.77 16.83 3.74
N PHE A 343 -1.94 16.40 4.19
CA PHE A 343 -2.78 17.12 5.13
C PHE A 343 -2.03 17.38 6.44
N ALA A 344 -1.38 16.37 7.04
CA ALA A 344 -0.63 16.52 8.29
C ALA A 344 0.52 17.52 8.16
N PHE A 345 1.24 17.54 7.02
CA PHE A 345 2.24 18.55 6.72
C PHE A 345 1.67 19.96 6.74
N TYR A 346 0.65 20.22 5.93
CA TYR A 346 0.10 21.57 5.81
C TYR A 346 -0.65 22.01 7.07
N TRP A 347 -1.46 21.15 7.70
CA TRP A 347 -2.22 21.51 8.91
C TRP A 347 -1.30 21.89 10.06
N ARG A 348 -0.21 21.16 10.28
CA ARG A 348 0.78 21.49 11.32
C ARG A 348 1.48 22.80 11.02
N ALA A 349 1.94 22.98 9.78
CA ALA A 349 2.66 24.19 9.38
C ALA A 349 1.77 25.44 9.49
N LEU A 350 0.50 25.33 9.08
CA LEU A 350 -0.49 26.40 9.09
C LEU A 350 -1.19 26.57 10.44
N LYS A 351 -1.00 25.63 11.37
CA LYS A 351 -1.67 25.56 12.68
C LYS A 351 -3.20 25.58 12.56
N TRP A 352 -3.72 24.88 11.55
CA TRP A 352 -5.16 24.75 11.31
C TRP A 352 -5.82 23.79 12.31
N PRO A 353 -7.15 23.87 12.51
CA PRO A 353 -7.85 23.08 13.51
C PRO A 353 -7.72 21.57 13.26
N ASP A 354 -7.40 20.80 14.30
CA ASP A 354 -7.29 19.33 14.23
C ASP A 354 -8.59 18.67 13.79
N ARG A 355 -9.75 19.18 14.22
CA ARG A 355 -11.06 18.65 13.82
C ARG A 355 -11.24 18.60 12.29
N GLU A 356 -10.73 19.61 11.58
CA GLU A 356 -10.81 19.62 10.11
C GLU A 356 -9.88 18.58 9.51
N PHE A 357 -8.68 18.39 10.09
CA PHE A 357 -7.77 17.32 9.69
C PHE A 357 -8.40 15.93 9.86
N GLN A 358 -9.01 15.64 11.01
CA GLN A 358 -9.67 14.36 11.27
C GLN A 358 -10.80 14.08 10.26
N SER A 359 -11.61 15.09 9.93
CA SER A 359 -12.65 14.96 8.91
C SER A 359 -12.09 14.60 7.52
N TRP A 360 -10.88 15.05 7.19
CA TRP A 360 -10.22 14.67 5.93
C TRP A 360 -9.60 13.27 6.01
N CYS A 361 -9.08 12.85 7.17
CA CYS A 361 -8.68 11.45 7.38
C CYS A 361 -9.85 10.50 7.14
N ASP A 362 -11.06 10.80 7.65
CA ASP A 362 -12.26 10.00 7.42
C ASP A 362 -12.62 9.90 5.92
N GLU A 363 -12.51 11.02 5.18
CA GLU A 363 -12.76 11.04 3.73
C GLU A 363 -11.70 10.26 2.94
N ILE A 364 -10.43 10.31 3.37
CA ILE A 364 -9.32 9.55 2.76
C ILE A 364 -9.46 8.05 3.04
N GLU A 365 -9.84 7.68 4.26
CA GLU A 365 -10.16 6.30 4.62
C GLU A 365 -11.35 5.81 3.79
N GLY A 366 -12.41 6.62 3.66
CA GLY A 366 -13.55 6.32 2.79
C GLY A 366 -13.15 6.08 1.34
N LEU A 367 -12.18 6.82 0.81
CA LEU A 367 -11.64 6.60 -0.53
C LEU A 367 -10.92 5.25 -0.64
N ALA A 368 -10.02 4.94 0.29
CA ALA A 368 -9.25 3.70 0.28
C ALA A 368 -10.14 2.46 0.46
N LEU A 369 -11.06 2.50 1.42
CA LEU A 369 -12.05 1.45 1.67
C LEU A 369 -13.05 1.32 0.52
N GLY A 370 -13.41 2.43 -0.11
CA GLY A 370 -14.28 2.43 -1.28
C GLY A 370 -13.68 1.70 -2.49
N PHE A 371 -12.37 1.83 -2.72
CA PHE A 371 -11.68 1.00 -3.73
C PHE A 371 -11.66 -0.49 -3.36
N LYS A 372 -11.54 -0.83 -2.07
CA LYS A 372 -11.64 -2.23 -1.59
C LYS A 372 -13.04 -2.80 -1.83
N ALA A 373 -14.10 -2.04 -1.54
CA ALA A 373 -15.47 -2.42 -1.83
C ALA A 373 -15.71 -2.57 -3.35
N LEU A 374 -15.23 -1.62 -4.16
CA LEU A 374 -15.29 -1.71 -5.62
C LEU A 374 -14.62 -2.99 -6.14
N HIS A 375 -13.47 -3.38 -5.59
CA HIS A 375 -12.81 -4.62 -5.96
C HIS A 375 -13.69 -5.84 -5.68
N TYR A 376 -14.38 -5.90 -4.54
CA TYR A 376 -15.34 -6.98 -4.25
C TYR A 376 -16.49 -7.04 -5.27
N ALA A 377 -17.12 -5.90 -5.58
CA ALA A 377 -18.18 -5.84 -6.58
C ALA A 377 -17.71 -6.30 -7.97
N VAL A 378 -16.48 -5.94 -8.35
CA VAL A 378 -15.82 -6.38 -9.58
C VAL A 378 -15.57 -7.90 -9.58
N LEU A 379 -15.09 -8.47 -8.46
CA LEU A 379 -14.93 -9.93 -8.33
C LEU A 379 -16.26 -10.65 -8.56
N LYS A 380 -17.34 -10.13 -7.97
CA LYS A 380 -18.69 -10.66 -8.14
C LYS A 380 -19.14 -10.61 -9.59
N LEU A 381 -19.02 -9.45 -10.25
CA LEU A 381 -19.30 -9.30 -11.69
C LEU A 381 -18.50 -10.29 -12.54
N SER A 382 -17.21 -10.44 -12.27
CA SER A 382 -16.31 -11.34 -13.01
C SER A 382 -16.72 -12.80 -12.88
N GLN A 383 -17.16 -13.23 -11.70
CA GLN A 383 -17.52 -14.63 -11.42
C GLN A 383 -18.93 -14.98 -11.88
N THR A 384 -19.91 -14.09 -11.71
CA THR A 384 -21.30 -14.36 -12.09
C THR A 384 -21.60 -14.04 -13.56
N ALA A 385 -20.76 -13.23 -14.20
CA ALA A 385 -21.01 -12.62 -15.50
C ALA A 385 -22.35 -11.84 -15.57
N ASP A 386 -22.89 -11.42 -14.43
CA ASP A 386 -24.14 -10.67 -14.36
C ASP A 386 -23.92 -9.20 -14.73
N SER A 387 -24.20 -8.87 -15.98
CA SER A 387 -24.06 -7.50 -16.51
C SER A 387 -24.95 -6.48 -15.81
N SER A 388 -25.98 -6.88 -15.08
CA SER A 388 -26.82 -5.94 -14.33
C SER A 388 -26.07 -5.23 -13.21
N LEU A 389 -24.96 -5.82 -12.72
CA LEU A 389 -24.08 -5.23 -11.72
C LEU A 389 -23.23 -4.07 -12.25
N ALA A 390 -23.08 -3.94 -13.57
CA ALA A 390 -22.18 -2.97 -14.19
C ALA A 390 -22.54 -1.50 -13.87
N SER A 391 -23.84 -1.15 -13.84
CA SER A 391 -24.27 0.23 -13.56
C SER A 391 -23.82 0.69 -12.17
N ALA A 392 -24.08 -0.13 -11.15
CA ALA A 392 -23.70 0.18 -9.77
C ALA A 392 -22.17 0.25 -9.59
N ILE A 393 -21.42 -0.58 -10.32
CA ILE A 393 -19.95 -0.55 -10.33
C ILE A 393 -19.44 0.78 -10.91
N PHE A 394 -19.97 1.25 -12.05
CA PHE A 394 -19.57 2.54 -12.63
C PHE A 394 -19.97 3.73 -11.75
N GLU A 395 -21.16 3.70 -11.13
CA GLU A 395 -21.58 4.70 -10.15
C GLU A 395 -20.63 4.71 -8.93
N SER A 396 -20.11 3.55 -8.51
CA SER A 396 -19.09 3.47 -7.46
C SER A 396 -17.78 4.13 -7.89
N VAL A 397 -17.31 3.86 -9.12
CA VAL A 397 -16.13 4.54 -9.68
C VAL A 397 -16.34 6.06 -9.73
N ASP A 398 -17.51 6.53 -10.16
CA ASP A 398 -17.84 7.97 -10.21
C ASP A 398 -17.81 8.62 -8.83
N ARG A 399 -18.33 7.93 -7.80
CA ARG A 399 -18.28 8.42 -6.41
C ARG A 399 -16.86 8.54 -5.88
N LEU A 400 -16.01 7.53 -6.14
CA LEU A 400 -14.61 7.55 -5.71
C LEU A 400 -13.81 8.64 -6.42
N ASP A 401 -14.06 8.82 -7.72
CA ASP A 401 -13.46 9.88 -8.52
C ASP A 401 -13.83 11.28 -8.00
N ALA A 402 -15.12 11.51 -7.73
CA ALA A 402 -15.59 12.77 -7.15
C ALA A 402 -15.02 13.02 -5.73
N LEU A 403 -14.93 11.98 -4.91
CA LEU A 403 -14.32 12.06 -3.58
C LEU A 403 -12.85 12.44 -3.67
N GLU A 404 -12.07 11.81 -4.54
CA GLU A 404 -10.66 12.12 -4.71
C GLU A 404 -10.45 13.55 -5.23
N PHE A 405 -11.30 14.05 -6.14
CA PHE A 405 -11.26 15.46 -6.56
C PHE A 405 -11.51 16.44 -5.40
N ARG A 406 -12.44 16.13 -4.47
CA ARG A 406 -12.65 16.97 -3.27
C ARG A 406 -11.41 16.99 -2.37
N ILE A 407 -10.80 15.84 -2.13
CA ILE A 407 -9.57 15.71 -1.33
C ILE A 407 -8.45 16.54 -1.97
N LYS A 408 -8.23 16.40 -3.28
CA LYS A 408 -7.23 17.17 -4.03
C LYS A 408 -7.49 18.67 -3.98
N ALA A 409 -8.75 19.10 -4.16
CA ALA A 409 -9.10 20.52 -4.10
C ALA A 409 -8.69 21.14 -2.77
N CYS A 410 -9.08 20.52 -1.65
CA CYS A 410 -8.70 21.02 -0.32
C CYS A 410 -7.17 20.97 -0.09
N LEU A 411 -6.50 19.91 -0.52
CA LEU A 411 -5.04 19.82 -0.41
C LEU A 411 -4.33 20.92 -1.23
N GLY A 412 -4.87 21.26 -2.41
CA GLY A 412 -4.41 22.37 -3.24
C GLY A 412 -4.57 23.73 -2.56
N GLU A 413 -5.69 23.95 -1.87
CA GLU A 413 -5.92 25.15 -1.05
C GLU A 413 -4.94 25.24 0.11
N ALA A 414 -4.70 24.13 0.81
CA ALA A 414 -3.72 24.04 1.90
C ALA A 414 -2.29 24.34 1.41
N HIS A 415 -1.89 23.79 0.26
CA HIS A 415 -0.62 24.10 -0.39
C HIS A 415 -0.51 25.59 -0.76
N ALA A 416 -1.56 26.19 -1.31
CA ALA A 416 -1.57 27.61 -1.67
C ALA A 416 -1.43 28.50 -0.43
N ALA A 417 -2.14 28.20 0.65
CA ALA A 417 -2.03 28.90 1.93
C ALA A 417 -0.62 28.77 2.52
N TRP A 418 -0.03 27.58 2.47
CA TRP A 418 1.33 27.33 2.92
C TRP A 418 2.37 28.07 2.07
N CYS A 419 2.20 28.14 0.74
CA CYS A 419 3.05 28.95 -0.13
C CYS A 419 2.96 30.44 0.22
N ALA A 420 1.76 30.96 0.48
CA ALA A 420 1.56 32.34 0.88
C ALA A 420 2.26 32.66 2.21
N MET A 421 2.16 31.77 3.21
CA MET A 421 2.85 31.89 4.50
C MET A 421 4.38 31.94 4.35
N ASN A 422 4.94 31.22 3.37
CA ASN A 422 6.38 31.16 3.11
C ASN A 422 6.86 32.20 2.08
N GLY A 423 5.99 33.11 1.60
CA GLY A 423 6.36 34.12 0.61
C GLY A 423 6.62 33.57 -0.80
N LEU A 424 6.10 32.38 -1.13
CA LEU A 424 6.32 31.68 -2.40
C LEU A 424 5.22 31.95 -3.45
N GLY A 425 4.41 32.99 -3.25
CA GLY A 425 3.26 33.36 -4.10
C GLY A 425 3.62 34.04 -5.42
N GLY A 426 4.52 33.44 -6.21
CA GLY A 426 4.85 33.85 -7.58
C GLY A 426 4.66 32.69 -8.57
N GLN A 427 4.30 32.98 -9.82
CA GLN A 427 4.15 31.96 -10.86
C GLN A 427 5.44 31.13 -10.99
N SER A 428 5.32 29.81 -10.84
CA SER A 428 6.42 28.89 -11.10
C SER A 428 6.60 28.73 -12.62
N ASP A 429 7.69 29.28 -13.16
CA ASP A 429 8.28 28.70 -14.36
C ASP A 429 8.90 27.37 -13.95
N ASN A 430 8.19 26.26 -14.16
CA ASN A 430 8.73 24.92 -13.96
C ASN A 430 9.34 24.39 -15.28
N PRO A 431 10.67 24.46 -15.49
CA PRO A 431 11.30 24.02 -16.73
C PRO A 431 11.27 22.49 -16.95
N MET A 432 10.87 21.70 -15.95
CA MET A 432 10.85 20.23 -16.06
C MET A 432 9.54 19.62 -16.58
N ARG A 433 8.49 20.42 -16.85
CA ARG A 433 7.25 19.93 -17.52
C ARG A 433 7.40 19.69 -19.03
N ARG A 434 8.61 19.74 -19.59
CA ARG A 434 8.90 19.47 -21.01
C ARG A 434 9.68 18.16 -21.23
N ALA A 435 9.31 17.09 -20.54
CA ALA A 435 9.65 15.73 -20.94
C ALA A 435 8.73 14.76 -20.16
N GLY A 436 7.82 14.10 -20.86
CA GLY A 436 6.79 13.21 -20.33
C GLY A 436 5.74 13.01 -21.40
#